data_AF-A0A6D2L914-F1
#
_entry.id   AF-A0A6D2L914-F1
#
_cell.length_a   1.000
_cell.length_b   1.000
_cell.length_c   1.000
_cell.angle_alpha   90.00
_cell.angle_beta   90.00
_cell.angle_gamma   90.00
#
_symmetry.space_group_name_H-M   'P 1'
#
loop_
_entity.id
_entity.type
_entity.pdbx_description
1 polymer ?
#
loop_
_entity_poly.entity_id
_entity_poly.type
_entity_poly.pdbx_seq_one_letter_code
_entity_poly.pdbx_strand_id
1 'polypeptide(L)'
;MGFKDLHCFNKALLAKQVWRLLINPSSLLARLYRGRYHRSSTFLESVGGRNPSYGWKSIQAGKSLLKKGLQVRLGDGEDTSVWNDNWLPELPPRVVQQQGHRRKMKVKDLWKPGIREWDEDKLAALLDLEDARLAKTIRLSRYAQKDEYVWPYTVDGVYTVKSGYSTATHIIPHEDQIEPPPGSATLKHALWKTKIVPKLQHFFWKGTLEDNIRKSMSFTEIEDLSYEVTQPQEDARRGLQAAMEWLEANPEKHNTERQRHATTQWEPPPEGILKCNFDSSFSLDSDSMAVGWIVRNHTGMFMEAGWTKLPQVDSPLQAEACGFLYVVQRIWCKGWRNVWFEGDNLELTNIINQQKKSMELGNILCDINFWIQKLPLCSLGHINREINQAADVLAKAYLRSQNSCMFLSSPPVWLRKYLYFPLTL
;
A
#
# COMPACT_ATOMS: atom_id res chain seq x y z
N MET A 1 -8.87 -14.73 21.01
CA MET A 1 -8.90 -13.40 21.63
C MET A 1 -7.59 -12.70 21.35
N GLY A 2 -7.64 -11.72 20.46
CA GLY A 2 -6.60 -10.70 20.39
C GLY A 2 -6.76 -9.77 21.59
N PHE A 3 -6.34 -10.23 22.76
CA PHE A 3 -6.21 -9.36 23.93
C PHE A 3 -5.26 -8.24 23.54
N LYS A 4 -5.79 -7.03 23.52
CA LYS A 4 -5.01 -5.85 23.25
C LYS A 4 -4.69 -5.21 24.58
N ASP A 5 -3.49 -4.69 24.69
CA ASP A 5 -3.20 -3.74 25.75
C ASP A 5 -4.22 -2.59 25.65
N LEU A 6 -5.01 -2.42 26.71
CA LEU A 6 -6.16 -1.51 26.69
C LEU A 6 -5.70 -0.07 26.49
N HIS A 7 -4.54 0.28 27.05
CA HIS A 7 -3.95 1.61 26.92
C HIS A 7 -3.55 1.90 25.47
N CYS A 8 -2.76 1.03 24.84
CA CYS A 8 -2.35 1.16 23.44
C CYS A 8 -3.53 1.08 22.48
N PHE A 9 -4.53 0.24 22.77
CA PHE A 9 -5.74 0.16 21.96
C PHE A 9 -6.57 1.44 22.04
N ASN A 10 -6.73 2.01 23.23
CA ASN A 10 -7.39 3.29 23.44
C ASN A 10 -6.63 4.43 22.75
N LYS A 11 -5.29 4.48 22.86
CA LYS A 11 -4.45 5.42 22.10
C LYS A 11 -4.66 5.27 20.59
N ALA A 12 -4.73 4.04 20.07
CA ALA A 12 -4.96 3.77 18.65
C ALA A 12 -6.37 4.22 18.17
N LEU A 13 -7.39 4.08 19.02
CA LEU A 13 -8.74 4.60 18.76
C LEU A 13 -8.75 6.12 18.72
N LEU A 14 -8.06 6.78 19.66
CA LEU A 14 -7.93 8.23 19.69
C LEU A 14 -7.20 8.75 18.45
N ALA A 15 -6.09 8.11 18.07
CA ALA A 15 -5.35 8.44 16.86
C ALA A 15 -6.21 8.28 15.58
N LYS A 16 -7.18 7.35 15.54
CA LYS A 16 -8.15 7.27 14.42
C LYS A 16 -9.02 8.53 14.31
N GLN A 17 -9.44 9.11 15.45
CA GLN A 17 -10.20 10.36 15.43
C GLN A 17 -9.32 11.54 15.01
N VAL A 18 -8.08 11.58 15.50
CA VAL A 18 -7.09 12.59 15.08
C VAL A 18 -6.84 12.52 13.58
N TRP A 19 -6.68 11.33 13.00
CA TRP A 19 -6.54 11.13 11.56
C TRP A 19 -7.73 11.70 10.78
N ARG A 20 -8.96 11.47 11.25
CA ARG A 20 -10.17 12.02 10.61
C ARG A 20 -10.19 13.55 10.62
N LEU A 21 -9.78 14.16 11.73
CA LEU A 21 -9.67 15.63 11.85
C LEU A 21 -8.59 16.20 10.93
N LEU A 22 -7.46 15.49 10.80
CA LEU A 22 -6.35 15.89 9.94
C LEU A 22 -6.73 15.85 8.46
N ILE A 23 -7.33 14.74 8.00
CA ILE A 23 -7.69 14.55 6.59
C ILE A 23 -8.94 15.34 6.18
N ASN A 24 -9.84 15.66 7.13
CA ASN A 24 -11.07 16.42 6.87
C ASN A 24 -11.12 17.72 7.69
N PRO A 25 -10.26 18.71 7.37
CA PRO A 25 -10.17 19.96 8.12
C PRO A 25 -11.44 20.83 8.02
N SER A 26 -12.28 20.59 7.02
CA SER A 26 -13.57 21.28 6.81
C SER A 26 -14.73 20.71 7.64
N SER A 27 -14.55 19.55 8.26
CA SER A 27 -15.58 18.94 9.11
C SER A 27 -15.95 19.87 10.27
N LEU A 28 -17.21 19.78 10.73
CA LEU A 28 -17.71 20.64 11.82
C LEU A 28 -16.82 20.55 13.06
N LEU A 29 -16.43 19.33 13.44
CA LEU A 29 -15.58 19.09 14.61
C LEU A 29 -14.17 19.67 14.42
N ALA A 30 -13.57 19.55 13.23
CA ALA A 30 -12.27 20.15 12.94
C ALA A 30 -12.33 21.69 12.99
N ARG A 31 -13.38 22.30 12.42
CA ARG A 31 -13.61 23.75 12.48
C ARG A 31 -13.82 24.25 13.91
N LEU A 32 -14.59 23.52 14.71
CA LEU A 32 -14.83 23.84 16.12
C LEU A 32 -13.52 23.79 16.92
N TYR A 33 -12.75 22.72 16.78
CA TYR A 33 -11.47 22.59 17.49
C TYR A 33 -10.44 23.62 17.03
N ARG A 34 -10.39 23.96 15.73
CA ARG A 34 -9.59 25.07 15.21
C ARG A 34 -9.98 26.39 15.85
N GLY A 35 -11.28 26.69 15.88
CA GLY A 35 -11.81 27.91 16.48
C GLY A 35 -11.60 28.01 17.99
N ARG A 36 -11.54 26.89 18.72
CA ARG A 36 -11.38 26.89 20.17
C ARG A 36 -9.93 26.78 20.65
N TYR A 37 -9.12 25.94 20.01
CA TYR A 37 -7.83 25.53 20.56
C TYR A 37 -6.62 25.89 19.69
N HIS A 38 -6.78 26.13 18.39
CA HIS A 38 -5.65 26.39 17.50
C HIS A 38 -6.00 27.33 16.33
N ARG A 39 -6.33 28.59 16.64
CA ARG A 39 -6.67 29.58 15.59
C ARG A 39 -5.46 29.96 14.72
N SER A 40 -4.29 30.07 15.35
CA SER A 40 -3.06 30.61 14.75
C SER A 40 -1.99 29.56 14.44
N SER A 41 -2.23 28.27 14.74
CA SER A 41 -1.29 27.19 14.47
C SER A 41 -1.93 26.09 13.63
N THR A 42 -1.08 25.23 13.05
CA THR A 42 -1.57 24.00 12.42
C THR A 42 -2.12 23.03 13.47
N PHE A 43 -2.95 22.08 13.03
CA PHE A 43 -3.52 21.07 13.92
C PHE A 43 -2.42 20.19 14.56
N LEU A 44 -1.39 19.83 13.80
CA LEU A 44 -0.29 19.00 14.30
C LEU A 44 0.59 19.74 15.32
N GLU A 45 0.81 21.04 15.14
CA GLU A 45 1.59 21.89 16.06
C GLU A 45 0.80 22.40 17.27
N SER A 46 -0.53 22.28 17.24
CA SER A 46 -1.39 22.79 18.32
C SER A 46 -1.02 22.23 19.70
N VAL A 47 -0.77 23.10 20.68
CA VAL A 47 -0.47 22.68 22.05
C VAL A 47 -1.72 22.64 22.93
N GLY A 48 -1.63 21.94 24.07
CA GLY A 48 -2.67 21.99 25.09
C GLY A 48 -2.76 23.39 25.67
N GLY A 49 -3.75 24.19 25.24
CA GLY A 49 -3.99 25.54 25.77
C GLY A 49 -4.37 25.54 27.26
N ARG A 50 -4.55 26.73 27.84
CA ARG A 50 -5.01 26.87 29.24
C ARG A 50 -6.44 26.33 29.38
N ASN A 51 -6.63 25.34 30.25
CA ASN A 51 -7.90 24.63 30.51
C ASN A 51 -8.53 23.89 29.31
N PRO A 52 -7.87 22.85 28.78
CA PRO A 52 -8.41 22.07 27.68
C PRO A 52 -9.55 21.16 28.15
N SER A 53 -10.60 21.02 27.34
CA SER A 53 -11.66 20.04 27.61
C SER A 53 -11.11 18.61 27.60
N TYR A 54 -11.78 17.69 28.29
CA TYR A 54 -11.41 16.27 28.29
C TYR A 54 -11.27 15.72 26.86
N GLY A 55 -12.21 16.06 25.97
CA GLY A 55 -12.12 15.68 24.55
C GLY A 55 -10.83 16.17 23.88
N TRP A 56 -10.41 17.41 24.12
CA TRP A 56 -9.16 17.93 23.54
C TRP A 56 -7.92 17.25 24.12
N LYS A 57 -7.90 16.97 25.43
CA LYS A 57 -6.82 16.20 26.06
C LYS A 57 -6.68 14.81 25.41
N SER A 58 -7.80 14.13 25.14
CA SER A 58 -7.80 12.83 24.46
C SER A 58 -7.34 12.94 22.99
N ILE A 59 -7.72 13.99 22.27
CA ILE A 59 -7.21 14.27 20.92
C ILE A 59 -5.70 14.50 20.94
N GLN A 60 -5.17 15.27 21.91
CA GLN A 60 -3.73 15.49 22.06
C GLN A 60 -2.97 14.18 22.36
N ALA A 61 -3.54 13.30 23.19
CA ALA A 61 -2.96 11.98 23.47
C ALA A 61 -2.91 11.08 22.23
N GLY A 62 -3.96 11.06 21.40
CA GLY A 62 -3.94 10.34 20.12
C GLY A 62 -2.98 10.97 19.10
N LYS A 63 -2.79 12.29 19.16
CA LYS A 63 -1.95 13.05 18.22
C LYS A 63 -0.48 12.72 18.35
N SER A 64 0.01 12.46 19.56
CA SER A 64 1.42 12.07 19.75
C SER A 64 1.74 10.73 19.07
N LEU A 65 0.85 9.73 19.20
CA LEU A 65 0.97 8.46 18.49
C LEU A 65 0.91 8.66 16.97
N LEU A 66 -0.10 9.40 16.50
CA LEU A 66 -0.27 9.62 15.06
C LEU A 66 0.95 10.33 14.46
N LYS A 67 1.46 11.38 15.10
CA LYS A 67 2.60 12.17 14.60
C LYS A 67 3.86 11.32 14.44
N LYS A 68 4.12 10.36 15.34
CA LYS A 68 5.28 9.45 15.26
C LYS A 68 5.20 8.46 14.09
N GLY A 69 4.00 8.11 13.63
CA GLY A 69 3.81 7.18 12.51
C GLY A 69 3.36 7.84 11.21
N LEU A 70 3.26 9.18 11.17
CA LEU A 70 2.81 9.92 10.00
C LEU A 70 3.97 10.13 9.04
N GLN A 71 3.70 10.02 7.75
CA GLN A 71 4.62 10.37 6.67
C GLN A 71 3.93 11.37 5.73
N VAL A 72 4.72 12.19 5.05
CA VAL A 72 4.24 13.10 4.01
C VAL A 72 4.57 12.52 2.64
N ARG A 73 3.55 12.35 1.80
CA ARG A 73 3.72 12.11 0.37
C ARG A 73 3.84 13.46 -0.33
N LEU A 74 5.00 13.69 -0.95
CA LEU A 74 5.30 14.95 -1.63
C LEU A 74 4.44 15.13 -2.90
N GLY A 75 3.79 16.28 -2.99
CA GLY A 75 3.14 16.83 -4.18
C GLY A 75 3.93 17.99 -4.75
N ASP A 76 3.63 19.22 -4.32
CA ASP A 76 4.33 20.45 -4.72
C ASP A 76 5.46 20.87 -3.77
N GLY A 77 5.59 20.21 -2.61
CA GLY A 77 6.65 20.47 -1.65
C GLY A 77 6.59 21.86 -1.00
N GLU A 78 5.50 22.61 -1.18
CA GLU A 78 5.38 23.98 -0.68
C GLU A 78 5.09 24.00 0.83
N ASP A 79 4.26 23.06 1.28
CA ASP A 79 3.77 23.00 2.64
C ASP A 79 4.72 22.19 3.55
N THR A 80 5.51 21.29 2.98
CA THR A 80 6.41 20.40 3.73
C THR A 80 7.73 21.06 4.12
N SER A 81 8.05 21.05 5.41
CA SER A 81 9.36 21.43 5.96
C SER A 81 10.38 20.32 5.77
N VAL A 82 11.56 20.65 5.21
CA VAL A 82 12.67 19.69 5.06
C VAL A 82 13.04 19.05 6.39
N TRP A 83 12.97 19.85 7.44
CA TRP A 83 13.62 19.58 8.72
C TRP A 83 12.70 19.03 9.80
N ASN A 84 11.39 19.29 9.69
CA ASN A 84 10.42 19.05 10.76
C ASN A 84 9.35 18.03 10.38
N ASP A 85 9.24 17.68 9.09
CA ASP A 85 8.24 16.74 8.59
C ASP A 85 8.90 15.45 8.11
N ASN A 86 8.18 14.34 8.24
CA ASN A 86 8.67 13.01 7.86
C ASN A 86 8.35 12.75 6.38
N TRP A 87 9.14 13.28 5.46
CA TRP A 87 8.87 13.18 4.02
C TRP A 87 9.74 12.16 3.28
N LEU A 88 10.80 11.65 3.92
CA LEU A 88 11.65 10.61 3.35
C LEU A 88 10.94 9.25 3.37
N PRO A 89 11.11 8.41 2.32
CA PRO A 89 10.47 7.10 2.17
C PRO A 89 11.13 6.03 3.04
N GLU A 90 11.10 6.22 4.37
CA GLU A 90 11.70 5.32 5.36
C GLU A 90 10.66 4.88 6.40
N LEU A 91 10.84 3.65 6.90
CA LEU A 91 10.06 3.06 7.97
C LEU A 91 10.98 2.65 9.13
N PRO A 92 10.73 3.09 10.38
CA PRO A 92 9.67 4.02 10.78
C PRO A 92 9.91 5.46 10.25
N PRO A 93 8.84 6.24 10.00
CA PRO A 93 8.98 7.62 9.53
C PRO A 93 9.80 8.46 10.51
N ARG A 94 10.79 9.17 9.96
CA ARG A 94 11.64 10.08 10.71
C ARG A 94 11.86 11.36 9.95
N VAL A 95 12.32 12.37 10.67
CA VAL A 95 12.85 13.60 10.08
C VAL A 95 14.26 13.36 9.55
N VAL A 96 14.69 14.26 8.67
CA VAL A 96 16.07 14.33 8.17
C VAL A 96 17.07 14.43 9.33
N GLN A 97 18.12 13.60 9.31
CA GLN A 97 19.18 13.59 10.32
C GLN A 97 20.02 14.88 10.21
N GLN A 98 20.32 15.50 11.35
CA GLN A 98 20.76 16.90 11.39
C GLN A 98 22.26 17.04 11.69
N GLN A 99 22.92 18.00 11.01
CA GLN A 99 24.11 18.69 11.53
C GLN A 99 23.90 20.22 11.50
N GLY A 100 23.73 20.88 12.67
CA GLY A 100 23.81 22.35 12.79
C GLY A 100 22.51 23.18 12.78
N HIS A 101 22.63 24.52 12.94
CA HIS A 101 21.51 25.48 13.07
C HIS A 101 20.79 25.78 11.73
N ARG A 102 19.44 25.76 11.77
CA ARG A 102 18.56 25.63 10.59
C ARG A 102 17.95 26.97 10.13
N ARG A 103 18.12 27.30 8.84
CA ARG A 103 17.22 28.22 8.12
C ARG A 103 15.89 27.49 7.87
N LYS A 104 14.76 28.20 7.98
CA LYS A 104 13.45 27.68 7.56
C LYS A 104 13.52 27.36 6.06
N MET A 105 13.25 26.11 5.70
CA MET A 105 13.40 25.60 4.33
C MET A 105 12.27 24.62 4.01
N LYS A 106 11.75 24.71 2.80
CA LYS A 106 10.69 23.83 2.26
C LYS A 106 11.29 22.79 1.33
N VAL A 107 10.61 21.66 1.17
CA VAL A 107 11.12 20.58 0.31
C VAL A 107 11.27 21.04 -1.14
N LYS A 108 10.38 21.92 -1.63
CA LYS A 108 10.52 22.53 -2.95
C LYS A 108 11.85 23.27 -3.18
N ASP A 109 12.50 23.75 -2.11
CA ASP A 109 13.75 24.50 -2.22
C ASP A 109 14.93 23.59 -2.61
N LEU A 110 14.78 22.28 -2.42
CA LEU A 110 15.71 21.22 -2.83
C LEU A 110 15.56 20.82 -4.30
N TRP A 111 14.65 21.45 -5.04
CA TRP A 111 14.42 21.18 -6.45
C TRP A 111 15.19 22.15 -7.33
N LYS A 112 15.39 21.76 -8.59
CA LYS A 112 15.94 22.63 -9.62
C LYS A 112 14.92 23.75 -9.94
N PRO A 113 15.36 24.99 -10.17
CA PRO A 113 14.46 26.09 -10.49
C PRO A 113 13.64 25.81 -11.77
N GLY A 114 12.32 25.98 -11.70
CA GLY A 114 11.41 25.88 -12.85
C GLY A 114 11.07 24.48 -13.33
N ILE A 115 11.69 23.43 -12.78
CA ILE A 115 11.40 22.03 -13.13
C ILE A 115 11.22 21.18 -11.87
N ARG A 116 10.31 20.19 -11.91
CA ARG A 116 10.11 19.25 -10.79
C ARG A 116 11.12 18.11 -10.86
N GLU A 117 12.36 18.44 -10.57
CA GLU A 117 13.48 17.51 -10.47
C GLU A 117 14.34 17.88 -9.26
N TRP A 118 14.91 16.87 -8.62
CA TRP A 118 15.85 17.07 -7.52
C TRP A 118 17.10 17.82 -7.99
N ASP A 119 17.55 18.77 -7.17
CA ASP A 119 18.82 19.44 -7.33
C ASP A 119 19.88 18.64 -6.58
N GLU A 120 20.63 17.82 -7.32
CA GLU A 120 21.60 16.88 -6.72
C GLU A 120 22.70 17.58 -5.93
N ASP A 121 23.12 18.76 -6.37
CA ASP A 121 24.15 19.56 -5.69
C ASP A 121 23.61 20.07 -4.35
N LYS A 122 22.36 20.55 -4.31
CA LYS A 122 21.72 20.94 -3.05
C LYS A 122 21.50 19.75 -2.13
N LEU A 123 21.08 18.60 -2.65
CA LEU A 123 20.89 17.40 -1.83
C LEU A 123 22.22 16.99 -1.18
N ALA A 124 23.32 16.94 -1.95
CA ALA A 124 24.64 16.58 -1.45
C ALA A 124 25.23 17.60 -0.47
N ALA A 125 24.90 18.89 -0.63
CA ALA A 125 25.39 19.95 0.24
C ALA A 125 24.59 20.09 1.55
N LEU A 126 23.29 19.73 1.56
CA LEU A 126 22.37 20.03 2.67
C LEU A 126 21.93 18.79 3.45
N LEU A 127 21.87 17.62 2.81
CA LEU A 127 21.45 16.37 3.43
C LEU A 127 22.65 15.47 3.65
N ASP A 128 22.53 14.51 4.57
CA ASP A 128 23.51 13.42 4.63
C ASP A 128 23.38 12.48 3.43
N LEU A 129 24.36 11.59 3.26
CA LEU A 129 24.43 10.69 2.12
C LEU A 129 23.19 9.78 2.00
N GLU A 130 22.65 9.33 3.12
CA GLU A 130 21.54 8.38 3.15
C GLU A 130 20.19 9.07 2.89
N ASP A 131 19.96 10.23 3.50
CA ASP A 131 18.79 11.08 3.29
C ASP A 131 18.75 11.61 1.85
N ALA A 132 19.91 11.97 1.28
CA ALA A 132 20.01 12.33 -0.13
C ALA A 132 19.66 11.15 -1.05
N ARG A 133 20.11 9.93 -0.71
CA ARG A 133 19.78 8.70 -1.45
C ARG A 133 18.28 8.41 -1.40
N LEU A 134 17.68 8.48 -0.21
CA LEU A 134 16.24 8.30 0.00
C LEU A 134 15.41 9.38 -0.72
N ALA A 135 15.86 10.63 -0.73
CA ALA A 135 15.17 11.70 -1.46
C ALA A 135 15.11 11.40 -2.97
N LYS A 136 16.22 10.90 -3.54
CA LYS A 136 16.31 10.55 -4.97
C LYS A 136 15.38 9.41 -5.39
N THR A 137 14.97 8.53 -4.49
CA THR A 137 13.98 7.47 -4.82
C THR A 137 12.55 8.01 -4.94
N ILE A 138 12.28 9.20 -4.39
CA ILE A 138 10.96 9.81 -4.50
C ILE A 138 10.73 10.33 -5.92
N ARG A 139 9.74 9.74 -6.59
CA ARG A 139 9.24 10.26 -7.87
C ARG A 139 8.51 11.57 -7.67
N LEU A 140 9.04 12.66 -8.23
CA LEU A 140 8.37 13.96 -8.31
C LEU A 140 7.42 14.00 -9.51
N SER A 141 6.11 13.87 -9.27
CA SER A 141 5.11 14.00 -10.33
C SER A 141 5.01 15.46 -10.78
N ARG A 142 4.84 15.71 -12.08
CA ARG A 142 4.53 17.05 -12.61
C ARG A 142 3.09 17.49 -12.36
N TYR A 143 2.23 16.55 -11.99
CA TYR A 143 0.78 16.75 -11.91
C TYR A 143 0.25 16.63 -10.48
N ALA A 144 1.03 16.09 -9.54
CA ALA A 144 0.68 16.10 -8.12
C ALA A 144 0.56 17.56 -7.63
N GLN A 145 -0.56 17.90 -7.02
CA GLN A 145 -0.79 19.27 -6.55
C GLN A 145 -0.26 19.43 -5.15
N LYS A 146 -1.04 19.07 -4.12
CA LYS A 146 -0.69 19.33 -2.73
C LYS A 146 0.01 18.15 -2.09
N ASP A 147 0.87 18.45 -1.12
CA ASP A 147 1.43 17.46 -0.20
C ASP A 147 0.32 16.79 0.63
N GLU A 148 0.40 15.47 0.80
CA GLU A 148 -0.60 14.69 1.53
C GLU A 148 0.01 13.95 2.72
N TYR A 149 -0.68 13.97 3.86
CA TYR A 149 -0.34 13.10 4.98
C TYR A 149 -0.84 11.67 4.73
N VAL A 150 0.07 10.72 4.87
CA VAL A 150 -0.17 9.29 4.65
C VAL A 150 0.25 8.47 5.86
N TRP A 151 -0.39 7.30 6.02
CA TRP A 151 -0.04 6.31 7.02
C TRP A 151 0.67 5.14 6.34
N PRO A 152 2.01 5.08 6.36
CA PRO A 152 2.76 4.17 5.49
C PRO A 152 2.70 2.70 5.94
N TYR A 153 2.02 2.40 7.05
CA TYR A 153 1.81 1.05 7.54
C TYR A 153 0.55 0.37 6.96
N THR A 154 -0.10 0.97 5.96
CA THR A 154 -1.18 0.35 5.20
C THR A 154 -0.97 0.55 3.71
N VAL A 155 -1.46 -0.40 2.90
CA VAL A 155 -1.29 -0.39 1.44
C VAL A 155 -1.93 0.82 0.76
N ASP A 156 -2.99 1.39 1.35
CA ASP A 156 -3.75 2.53 0.83
C ASP A 156 -3.32 3.88 1.43
N GLY A 157 -2.41 3.85 2.41
CA GLY A 157 -1.96 5.04 3.14
C GLY A 157 -2.97 5.56 4.15
N VAL A 158 -4.04 4.81 4.45
CA VAL A 158 -5.11 5.21 5.38
C VAL A 158 -4.92 4.57 6.74
N TYR A 159 -4.82 5.39 7.78
CA TYR A 159 -4.73 4.92 9.16
C TYR A 159 -5.90 3.98 9.52
N THR A 160 -5.61 2.83 10.13
CA THR A 160 -6.60 1.95 10.76
C THR A 160 -6.26 1.76 12.24
N VAL A 161 -7.26 1.43 13.06
CA VAL A 161 -7.02 1.15 14.49
C VAL A 161 -6.10 -0.07 14.64
N LYS A 162 -6.18 -1.04 13.72
CA LYS A 162 -5.30 -2.21 13.68
C LYS A 162 -3.85 -1.80 13.42
N SER A 163 -3.60 -1.00 12.38
CA SER A 163 -2.25 -0.54 12.04
C SER A 163 -1.68 0.35 13.15
N GLY A 164 -2.46 1.31 13.66
CA GLY A 164 -2.02 2.17 14.76
C GLY A 164 -1.74 1.44 16.07
N TYR A 165 -2.53 0.42 16.41
CA TYR A 165 -2.25 -0.43 17.56
C TYR A 165 -0.93 -1.21 17.36
N SER A 166 -0.71 -1.78 16.16
CA SER A 166 0.54 -2.45 15.81
C SER A 166 1.73 -1.50 15.94
N THR A 167 1.60 -0.26 15.43
CA THR A 167 2.64 0.76 15.50
C THR A 167 2.95 1.16 16.94
N ALA A 168 1.93 1.30 17.79
CA ALA A 168 2.09 1.67 19.20
C ALA A 168 2.78 0.58 20.04
N THR A 169 2.72 -0.68 19.62
CA THR A 169 3.18 -1.84 20.39
C THR A 169 4.48 -2.45 19.88
N HIS A 170 4.75 -2.40 18.57
CA HIS A 170 5.88 -3.11 17.96
C HIS A 170 6.86 -2.22 17.18
N ILE A 171 6.48 -0.98 16.82
CA ILE A 171 7.24 -0.19 15.85
C ILE A 171 7.83 1.06 16.50
N ILE A 172 7.02 1.79 17.27
CA ILE A 172 7.50 2.96 18.00
C ILE A 172 8.09 2.47 19.32
N PRO A 173 9.36 2.76 19.62
CA PRO A 173 9.93 2.46 20.93
C PRO A 173 9.06 3.09 22.03
N HIS A 174 8.53 2.25 22.91
CA HIS A 174 7.84 2.67 24.12
C HIS A 174 8.83 2.58 25.28
N GLU A 175 8.76 3.50 26.25
CA GLU A 175 9.54 3.44 27.50
C GLU A 175 9.17 2.18 28.32
N ASP A 176 8.00 1.61 28.06
CA ASP A 176 7.49 0.38 28.70
C ASP A 176 7.45 -0.74 27.65
N GLN A 177 8.38 -1.69 27.72
CA GLN A 177 8.25 -2.93 26.95
C GLN A 177 7.02 -3.69 27.47
N ILE A 178 6.01 -3.86 26.62
CA ILE A 178 4.84 -4.65 26.97
C ILE A 178 5.24 -6.12 26.92
N GLU A 179 5.33 -6.76 28.09
CA GLU A 179 5.56 -8.19 28.15
C GLU A 179 4.41 -8.94 27.47
N PRO A 180 4.70 -9.88 26.55
CA PRO A 180 3.66 -10.68 25.94
C PRO A 180 2.93 -11.49 27.02
N PRO A 181 1.59 -11.64 26.92
CA PRO A 181 0.84 -12.41 27.91
C PRO A 181 1.38 -13.84 27.97
N PRO A 182 1.54 -14.44 29.17
CA PRO A 182 2.19 -15.73 29.35
C PRO A 182 1.52 -16.84 28.52
N GLY A 183 2.32 -17.80 28.05
CA GLY A 183 1.88 -18.97 27.27
C GLY A 183 2.14 -18.89 25.76
N SER A 184 2.22 -20.06 25.11
CA SER A 184 2.63 -20.23 23.70
C SER A 184 1.73 -19.48 22.71
N ALA A 185 2.33 -18.60 21.90
CA ALA A 185 1.66 -17.89 20.81
C ALA A 185 1.10 -18.84 19.72
N THR A 186 1.77 -19.97 19.51
CA THR A 186 1.37 -21.01 18.55
C THR A 186 0.10 -21.72 18.99
N LEU A 187 0.02 -22.13 20.26
CA LEU A 187 -1.18 -22.77 20.83
C LEU A 187 -2.37 -21.82 20.83
N LYS A 188 -2.15 -20.55 21.18
CA LYS A 188 -3.19 -19.51 21.11
C LYS A 188 -3.70 -19.35 19.68
N HIS A 189 -2.81 -19.25 18.68
CA HIS A 189 -3.22 -19.14 17.28
C HIS A 189 -4.01 -20.36 16.78
N ALA A 190 -3.56 -21.58 17.12
CA ALA A 190 -4.25 -22.80 16.75
C ALA A 190 -5.66 -22.86 17.37
N LEU A 191 -5.78 -22.55 18.67
CA LEU A 191 -7.04 -22.54 19.39
C LEU A 191 -8.07 -21.59 18.76
N TRP A 192 -7.67 -20.39 18.35
CA TRP A 192 -8.59 -19.40 17.78
C TRP A 192 -8.98 -19.67 16.31
N LYS A 193 -8.21 -20.51 15.60
CA LYS A 193 -8.56 -20.98 14.26
C LYS A 193 -9.54 -22.17 14.28
N THR A 194 -9.76 -22.77 15.44
CA THR A 194 -10.73 -23.86 15.57
C THR A 194 -12.15 -23.35 15.27
N LYS A 195 -12.89 -24.09 14.47
CA LYS A 195 -14.31 -23.83 14.20
C LYS A 195 -15.15 -24.39 15.36
N ILE A 196 -15.06 -23.77 16.54
CA ILE A 196 -15.85 -24.15 17.72
C ILE A 196 -16.53 -22.91 18.31
N VAL A 197 -17.54 -23.11 19.14
CA VAL A 197 -18.27 -22.00 19.79
C VAL A 197 -17.32 -21.10 20.60
N PRO A 198 -17.46 -19.76 20.54
CA PRO A 198 -16.54 -18.82 21.19
C PRO A 198 -16.36 -19.04 22.70
N LYS A 199 -17.40 -19.53 23.39
CA LYS A 199 -17.34 -19.87 24.82
C LYS A 199 -16.32 -20.99 25.10
N LEU A 200 -16.23 -22.00 24.24
CA LEU A 200 -15.27 -23.10 24.38
C LEU A 200 -13.85 -22.63 24.08
N GLN A 201 -13.67 -21.81 23.05
CA GLN A 201 -12.36 -21.21 22.77
C GLN A 201 -11.85 -20.37 23.97
N HIS A 202 -12.75 -19.64 24.62
CA HIS A 202 -12.43 -18.88 25.83
C HIS A 202 -12.09 -19.78 27.03
N PHE A 203 -12.83 -20.88 27.20
CA PHE A 203 -12.58 -21.88 28.25
C PHE A 203 -11.19 -22.52 28.10
N PHE A 204 -10.87 -23.05 26.92
CA PHE A 204 -9.57 -23.66 26.65
C PHE A 204 -8.40 -22.66 26.79
N TRP A 205 -8.61 -21.40 26.41
CA TRP A 205 -7.59 -20.36 26.59
C TRP A 205 -7.27 -20.11 28.07
N LYS A 206 -8.28 -20.09 28.96
CA LYS A 206 -8.06 -19.98 30.41
C LYS A 206 -7.24 -21.17 30.95
N GLY A 207 -7.53 -22.38 30.50
CA GLY A 207 -6.75 -23.56 30.88
C GLY A 207 -5.26 -23.45 30.50
N THR A 208 -4.94 -22.86 29.33
CA THR A 208 -3.53 -22.64 28.93
C THR A 208 -2.77 -21.61 29.77
N LEU A 209 -3.48 -20.76 30.53
CA LEU A 209 -2.89 -19.80 31.47
C LEU A 209 -2.63 -20.45 32.84
N GLU A 210 -3.54 -21.29 33.32
CA GLU A 210 -3.43 -21.95 34.63
C GLU A 210 -2.25 -22.94 34.71
N ASP A 211 -1.98 -23.69 33.64
CA ASP A 211 -0.81 -24.58 33.56
C ASP A 211 0.55 -23.85 33.65
N ASN A 212 0.59 -22.55 33.30
CA ASN A 212 1.79 -21.73 33.40
C ASN A 212 1.88 -20.95 34.72
N ILE A 213 0.74 -20.54 35.28
CA ILE A 213 0.68 -19.88 36.60
C ILE A 213 1.12 -20.85 37.71
N ARG A 214 0.74 -22.14 37.62
CA ARG A 214 1.23 -23.20 38.54
C ARG A 214 2.74 -23.44 38.52
N LYS A 215 3.45 -23.02 37.47
CA LYS A 215 4.91 -23.18 37.36
C LYS A 215 5.72 -22.00 37.93
N SER A 216 5.08 -20.88 38.29
CA SER A 216 5.80 -19.66 38.70
C SER A 216 5.53 -19.15 40.12
N MET A 217 4.58 -19.71 40.87
CA MET A 217 4.31 -19.29 42.25
C MET A 217 4.78 -20.33 43.27
N SER A 218 5.60 -19.89 44.22
CA SER A 218 5.95 -20.63 45.43
C SER A 218 4.71 -20.92 46.27
N PHE A 219 4.73 -22.08 46.92
CA PHE A 219 3.62 -22.81 47.50
C PHE A 219 3.00 -22.22 48.78
N THR A 220 2.76 -20.90 48.90
CA THR A 220 2.31 -20.34 50.19
C THR A 220 1.10 -19.41 50.19
N GLU A 221 0.46 -19.09 49.07
CA GLU A 221 -0.66 -18.14 49.08
C GLU A 221 -1.86 -18.59 48.20
N ILE A 222 -2.34 -19.81 48.39
CA ILE A 222 -3.64 -20.23 47.84
C ILE A 222 -4.44 -20.96 48.92
N GLU A 223 -5.04 -20.20 49.84
CA GLU A 223 -6.12 -20.72 50.68
C GLU A 223 -7.45 -19.95 50.58
N ASP A 224 -7.52 -18.83 49.83
CA ASP A 224 -8.69 -17.93 49.95
C ASP A 224 -9.60 -17.75 48.71
N LEU A 225 -9.45 -18.58 47.67
CA LEU A 225 -10.39 -18.58 46.53
C LEU A 225 -10.71 -19.99 46.04
N SER A 226 -11.16 -20.86 46.94
CA SER A 226 -11.79 -22.15 46.61
C SER A 226 -13.23 -21.94 46.15
N TYR A 227 -13.43 -21.41 44.94
CA TYR A 227 -14.56 -21.86 44.14
C TYR A 227 -14.09 -23.15 43.45
N GLU A 228 -14.52 -24.29 43.99
CA GLU A 228 -14.16 -25.63 43.55
C GLU A 228 -14.30 -25.82 42.02
N VAL A 229 -13.17 -25.79 41.31
CA VAL A 229 -13.05 -26.45 39.99
C VAL A 229 -12.73 -27.92 40.28
N THR A 230 -13.78 -28.73 40.42
CA THR A 230 -13.64 -30.05 41.03
C THR A 230 -12.91 -31.06 40.16
N GLN A 231 -12.91 -30.96 38.81
CA GLN A 231 -12.11 -31.85 37.94
C GLN A 231 -11.80 -31.23 36.56
N PRO A 232 -10.61 -30.62 36.36
CA PRO A 232 -10.22 -30.00 35.08
C PRO A 232 -10.27 -30.93 33.86
N GLN A 233 -10.03 -32.22 34.08
CA GLN A 233 -10.07 -33.25 33.03
C GLN A 233 -11.49 -33.52 32.52
N GLU A 234 -12.49 -33.47 33.41
CA GLU A 234 -13.88 -33.76 33.06
C GLU A 234 -14.50 -32.58 32.27
N ASP A 235 -14.13 -31.35 32.62
CA ASP A 235 -14.57 -30.17 31.85
C ASP A 235 -13.86 -30.07 30.48
N ALA A 236 -12.59 -30.49 30.39
CA ALA A 236 -11.92 -30.63 29.09
C ALA A 236 -12.62 -31.69 28.21
N ARG A 237 -13.06 -32.81 28.80
CA ARG A 237 -13.82 -33.87 28.12
C ARG A 237 -15.17 -33.36 27.61
N ARG A 238 -15.89 -32.60 28.44
CA ARG A 238 -17.16 -31.94 28.04
C ARG A 238 -16.94 -30.91 26.93
N GLY A 239 -15.87 -30.13 26.99
CA GLY A 239 -15.50 -29.18 25.94
C GLY A 239 -15.18 -29.86 24.61
N LEU A 240 -14.52 -31.02 24.64
CA LEU A 240 -14.24 -31.82 23.46
C LEU A 240 -15.53 -32.39 22.84
N GLN A 241 -16.41 -32.91 23.68
CA GLN A 241 -17.70 -33.48 23.27
C GLN A 241 -18.58 -32.41 22.58
N ALA A 242 -18.71 -31.22 23.16
CA ALA A 242 -19.48 -30.13 22.57
C ALA A 242 -18.88 -29.62 21.23
N ALA A 243 -17.56 -29.72 21.03
CA ALA A 243 -16.92 -29.37 19.77
C ALA A 243 -17.21 -30.39 18.66
N MET A 244 -17.26 -31.68 19.00
CA MET A 244 -17.62 -32.75 18.08
C MET A 244 -19.08 -32.64 17.62
N GLU A 245 -20.00 -32.43 18.56
CA GLU A 245 -21.44 -32.23 18.27
C GLU A 245 -21.67 -31.05 17.30
N TRP A 246 -20.88 -29.97 17.42
CA TRP A 246 -20.98 -28.82 16.51
C TRP A 246 -20.48 -29.11 15.09
N LEU A 247 -19.40 -29.90 14.96
CA LEU A 247 -18.85 -30.32 13.67
C LEU A 247 -19.82 -31.22 12.90
N GLU A 248 -20.46 -32.14 13.61
CA GLU A 248 -21.49 -33.03 13.03
C GLU A 248 -22.72 -32.24 12.56
N ALA A 249 -23.11 -31.19 13.29
CA ALA A 249 -24.24 -30.33 12.93
C ALA A 249 -23.98 -29.36 11.77
N ASN A 250 -22.72 -29.15 11.36
CA ASN A 250 -22.34 -28.20 10.30
C ASN A 250 -21.36 -28.79 9.28
N PRO A 251 -21.76 -29.78 8.46
CA PRO A 251 -20.91 -30.32 7.41
C PRO A 251 -20.58 -29.22 6.38
N GLU A 252 -19.29 -29.11 6.00
CA GLU A 252 -18.84 -28.08 5.07
C GLU A 252 -19.53 -28.22 3.70
N LYS A 253 -20.27 -27.18 3.31
CA LYS A 253 -20.75 -27.05 1.93
C LYS A 253 -19.55 -26.72 1.04
N HIS A 254 -19.05 -27.71 0.32
CA HIS A 254 -18.15 -27.47 -0.80
C HIS A 254 -18.84 -26.55 -1.81
N ASN A 255 -18.39 -25.30 -1.89
CA ASN A 255 -18.72 -24.41 -3.00
C ASN A 255 -18.10 -25.01 -4.26
N THR A 256 -18.92 -25.61 -5.12
CA THR A 256 -18.56 -25.93 -6.50
C THR A 256 -18.45 -24.62 -7.27
N GLU A 257 -17.24 -24.07 -7.35
CA GLU A 257 -16.95 -22.95 -8.23
C GLU A 257 -17.14 -23.37 -9.69
N ARG A 258 -18.07 -22.70 -10.37
CA ARG A 258 -18.30 -22.85 -11.81
C ARG A 258 -17.07 -22.34 -12.57
N GLN A 259 -16.24 -23.24 -13.07
CA GLN A 259 -15.20 -22.90 -14.04
C GLN A 259 -15.85 -22.43 -15.34
N ARG A 260 -15.72 -21.12 -15.66
CA ARG A 260 -15.95 -20.62 -17.01
C ARG A 260 -14.75 -21.05 -17.86
N HIS A 261 -15.00 -21.73 -18.99
CA HIS A 261 -13.95 -22.04 -19.96
C HIS A 261 -13.30 -20.73 -20.44
N ALA A 262 -12.02 -20.53 -20.11
CA ALA A 262 -11.26 -19.36 -20.54
C ALA A 262 -10.87 -19.55 -22.01
N THR A 263 -11.29 -18.63 -22.88
CA THR A 263 -10.81 -18.54 -24.26
C THR A 263 -9.30 -18.34 -24.25
N THR A 264 -8.57 -19.14 -25.04
CA THR A 264 -7.09 -19.13 -25.08
C THR A 264 -6.51 -18.20 -26.14
N GLN A 265 -7.36 -17.48 -26.88
CA GLN A 265 -6.96 -16.63 -28.01
C GLN A 265 -7.28 -15.16 -27.75
N TRP A 266 -6.44 -14.28 -28.28
CA TRP A 266 -6.66 -12.83 -28.25
C TRP A 266 -7.80 -12.44 -29.19
N GLU A 267 -8.64 -11.51 -28.76
CA GLU A 267 -9.78 -11.02 -29.54
C GLU A 267 -9.62 -9.53 -29.91
N PRO A 268 -9.97 -9.13 -31.15
CA PRO A 268 -9.92 -7.73 -31.56
C PRO A 268 -10.96 -6.86 -30.82
N PRO A 269 -10.72 -5.55 -30.70
CA PRO A 269 -11.69 -4.62 -30.11
C PRO A 269 -12.87 -4.34 -31.08
N PRO A 270 -13.95 -3.69 -30.58
CA PRO A 270 -15.01 -3.16 -31.44
C PRO A 270 -14.50 -2.16 -32.48
N GLU A 271 -15.29 -1.96 -33.55
CA GLU A 271 -14.99 -0.99 -34.61
C GLU A 271 -14.76 0.43 -34.06
N GLY A 272 -13.77 1.13 -34.63
CA GLY A 272 -13.39 2.48 -34.19
C GLY A 272 -12.52 2.55 -32.93
N ILE A 273 -12.18 1.40 -32.32
CA ILE A 273 -11.30 1.30 -31.15
C ILE A 273 -9.97 0.64 -31.54
N LEU A 274 -8.87 1.18 -31.04
CA LEU A 274 -7.57 0.49 -31.07
C LEU A 274 -7.39 -0.30 -29.79
N LYS A 275 -6.74 -1.46 -29.87
CA LYS A 275 -6.38 -2.27 -28.70
C LYS A 275 -4.87 -2.28 -28.55
N CYS A 276 -4.40 -1.90 -27.38
CA CYS A 276 -2.99 -1.81 -27.02
C CYS A 276 -2.67 -2.83 -25.92
N ASN A 277 -1.93 -3.87 -26.27
CA ASN A 277 -1.38 -4.81 -25.31
C ASN A 277 0.00 -4.31 -24.86
N PHE A 278 0.28 -4.36 -23.57
CA PHE A 278 1.58 -4.01 -23.01
C PHE A 278 2.00 -5.02 -21.94
N ASP A 279 3.31 -5.07 -21.70
CA ASP A 279 3.93 -5.92 -20.69
C ASP A 279 5.23 -5.27 -20.21
N SER A 280 5.57 -5.46 -18.93
CA SER A 280 6.78 -4.89 -18.35
C SER A 280 7.76 -5.98 -17.94
N SER A 281 9.00 -5.88 -18.42
CA SER A 281 10.10 -6.74 -17.99
C SER A 281 10.83 -6.07 -16.82
N PHE A 282 10.79 -6.74 -15.68
CA PHE A 282 11.41 -6.30 -14.43
C PHE A 282 12.37 -7.35 -13.89
N SER A 283 13.53 -6.90 -13.39
CA SER A 283 14.50 -7.71 -12.64
C SER A 283 15.17 -6.84 -11.59
N LEU A 284 15.34 -7.36 -10.37
CA LEU A 284 16.02 -6.65 -9.28
C LEU A 284 17.52 -6.46 -9.56
N ASP A 285 18.13 -7.39 -10.30
CA ASP A 285 19.56 -7.38 -10.62
C ASP A 285 19.90 -6.46 -11.80
N SER A 286 18.89 -5.85 -12.44
CA SER A 286 19.06 -5.00 -13.62
C SER A 286 18.92 -3.52 -13.25
N ASP A 287 19.85 -2.68 -13.71
CA ASP A 287 19.82 -1.21 -13.54
C ASP A 287 18.65 -0.50 -14.27
N SER A 288 17.78 -1.27 -14.95
CA SER A 288 16.66 -0.74 -15.72
C SER A 288 15.56 -1.78 -15.84
N MET A 289 14.32 -1.31 -15.94
CA MET A 289 13.21 -2.12 -16.42
C MET A 289 12.98 -1.87 -17.92
N ALA A 290 12.10 -2.63 -18.55
CA ALA A 290 11.66 -2.36 -19.91
C ALA A 290 10.15 -2.55 -20.06
N VAL A 291 9.55 -1.89 -21.04
CA VAL A 291 8.16 -2.10 -21.46
C VAL A 291 8.12 -2.44 -22.94
N GLY A 292 7.29 -3.42 -23.29
CA GLY A 292 6.93 -3.76 -24.66
C GLY A 292 5.47 -3.49 -24.89
N TRP A 293 5.11 -3.01 -26.09
CA TRP A 293 3.71 -2.80 -26.46
C TRP A 293 3.44 -3.11 -27.91
N ILE A 294 2.20 -3.48 -28.19
CA ILE A 294 1.68 -3.68 -29.54
C ILE A 294 0.26 -3.11 -29.64
N VAL A 295 0.01 -2.39 -30.72
CA VAL A 295 -1.27 -1.77 -31.05
C VAL A 295 -1.85 -2.43 -32.29
N ARG A 296 -3.11 -2.83 -32.18
CA ARG A 296 -3.90 -3.46 -33.25
C ARG A 296 -5.25 -2.77 -33.38
N ASN A 297 -5.82 -2.75 -34.58
CA ASN A 297 -7.16 -2.20 -34.81
C ASN A 297 -8.26 -3.26 -34.58
N HIS A 298 -9.52 -2.89 -34.84
CA HIS A 298 -10.69 -3.74 -34.74
C HIS A 298 -10.73 -4.94 -35.72
N THR A 299 -9.92 -4.95 -36.78
CA THR A 299 -9.75 -6.12 -37.65
C THR A 299 -8.57 -7.00 -37.22
N GLY A 300 -7.89 -6.66 -36.12
CA GLY A 300 -6.67 -7.32 -35.66
C GLY A 300 -5.40 -6.93 -36.43
N MET A 301 -5.51 -5.99 -37.38
CA MET A 301 -4.38 -5.50 -38.18
C MET A 301 -3.37 -4.77 -37.30
N PHE A 302 -2.09 -5.02 -37.56
CA PHE A 302 -0.96 -4.37 -36.89
C PHE A 302 -0.92 -2.88 -37.20
N MET A 303 -0.80 -2.05 -36.16
CA MET A 303 -0.69 -0.59 -36.30
C MET A 303 0.70 -0.09 -35.90
N GLU A 304 1.19 -0.50 -34.74
CA GLU A 304 2.52 -0.19 -34.23
C GLU A 304 2.91 -1.21 -33.17
N ALA A 305 4.22 -1.44 -32.99
CA ALA A 305 4.75 -2.07 -31.81
C ALA A 305 6.05 -1.39 -31.40
N GLY A 306 6.54 -1.71 -30.22
CA GLY A 306 7.85 -1.23 -29.80
C GLY A 306 8.23 -1.76 -28.44
N TRP A 307 9.43 -1.35 -28.04
CA TRP A 307 9.89 -1.50 -26.67
C TRP A 307 10.75 -0.31 -26.28
N THR A 308 10.90 -0.12 -24.98
CA THR A 308 11.86 0.84 -24.43
C THR A 308 12.35 0.40 -23.05
N LYS A 309 13.61 0.71 -22.76
CA LYS A 309 14.13 0.71 -21.39
C LYS A 309 13.62 1.93 -20.64
N LEU A 310 13.33 1.73 -19.37
CA LEU A 310 12.92 2.75 -18.42
C LEU A 310 13.79 2.67 -17.15
N PRO A 311 13.89 3.74 -16.36
CA PRO A 311 14.59 3.71 -15.08
C PRO A 311 14.09 2.56 -14.20
N GLN A 312 15.00 1.97 -13.42
CA GLN A 312 14.66 0.92 -12.47
C GLN A 312 13.62 1.40 -11.46
N VAL A 313 12.84 0.45 -10.94
CA VAL A 313 11.82 0.62 -9.92
C VAL A 313 12.03 -0.42 -8.83
N ASP A 314 11.35 -0.29 -7.70
CA ASP A 314 11.58 -1.15 -6.53
C ASP A 314 10.70 -2.42 -6.54
N SER A 315 9.69 -2.48 -7.42
CA SER A 315 8.74 -3.59 -7.44
C SER A 315 8.16 -3.91 -8.81
N PRO A 316 7.65 -5.15 -9.00
CA PRO A 316 6.92 -5.52 -10.22
C PRO A 316 5.67 -4.64 -10.46
N LEU A 317 4.93 -4.28 -9.42
CA LEU A 317 3.71 -3.46 -9.57
C LEU A 317 4.06 -2.04 -10.03
N GLN A 318 5.14 -1.44 -9.52
CA GLN A 318 5.66 -0.17 -10.03
C GLN A 318 6.13 -0.29 -11.48
N ALA A 319 6.72 -1.43 -11.86
CA ALA A 319 7.19 -1.64 -13.22
C ALA A 319 6.01 -1.64 -14.20
N GLU A 320 4.94 -2.36 -13.87
CA GLU A 320 3.72 -2.37 -14.67
C GLU A 320 3.06 -1.01 -14.75
N ALA A 321 3.02 -0.26 -13.64
CA ALA A 321 2.45 1.08 -13.64
C ALA A 321 3.28 2.06 -14.48
N CYS A 322 4.61 2.01 -14.39
CA CYS A 322 5.51 2.84 -15.19
C CYS A 322 5.46 2.46 -16.69
N GLY A 323 5.38 1.16 -17.01
CA GLY A 323 5.20 0.65 -18.36
C GLY A 323 3.88 1.14 -18.96
N PHE A 324 2.79 0.98 -18.21
CA PHE A 324 1.47 1.49 -18.61
C PHE A 324 1.48 3.00 -18.81
N LEU A 325 2.06 3.77 -17.89
CA LEU A 325 2.18 5.23 -18.01
C LEU A 325 2.91 5.63 -19.30
N TYR A 326 4.04 4.98 -19.61
CA TYR A 326 4.77 5.23 -20.85
C TYR A 326 3.92 4.93 -22.08
N VAL A 327 3.21 3.80 -22.07
CA VAL A 327 2.35 3.39 -23.18
C VAL A 327 1.20 4.37 -23.39
N VAL A 328 0.53 4.83 -22.33
CA VAL A 328 -0.52 5.87 -22.42
C VAL A 328 0.04 7.16 -23.04
N GLN A 329 1.22 7.61 -22.61
CA GLN A 329 1.89 8.79 -23.18
C GLN A 329 2.23 8.59 -24.66
N ARG A 330 2.75 7.42 -25.03
CA ARG A 330 3.08 7.06 -26.42
C ARG A 330 1.84 7.11 -27.31
N ILE A 331 0.75 6.48 -26.88
CA ILE A 331 -0.54 6.48 -27.59
C ILE A 331 -1.05 7.91 -27.77
N TRP A 332 -0.97 8.73 -26.72
CA TRP A 332 -1.38 10.13 -26.80
C TRP A 332 -0.54 10.91 -27.83
N CYS A 333 0.78 10.75 -27.82
CA CYS A 333 1.71 11.38 -28.77
C CYS A 333 1.44 10.97 -30.23
N LYS A 334 0.97 9.73 -30.47
CA LYS A 334 0.59 9.24 -31.82
C LYS A 334 -0.72 9.84 -32.35
N GLY A 335 -1.45 10.62 -31.54
CA GLY A 335 -2.75 11.16 -31.93
C GLY A 335 -3.91 10.19 -31.73
N TRP A 336 -3.68 9.02 -31.14
CA TRP A 336 -4.72 8.04 -30.87
C TRP A 336 -5.45 8.38 -29.57
N ARG A 337 -6.79 8.31 -29.61
CA ARG A 337 -7.68 8.82 -28.54
C ARG A 337 -8.69 7.80 -28.02
N ASN A 338 -9.03 6.81 -28.85
CA ASN A 338 -9.97 5.74 -28.52
C ASN A 338 -9.21 4.42 -28.45
N VAL A 339 -8.75 4.07 -27.24
CA VAL A 339 -7.83 2.95 -27.04
C VAL A 339 -8.23 2.11 -25.84
N TRP A 340 -8.35 0.81 -26.04
CA TRP A 340 -8.49 -0.19 -24.99
C TRP A 340 -7.11 -0.78 -24.70
N PHE A 341 -6.61 -0.55 -23.49
CA PHE A 341 -5.37 -1.12 -23.01
C PHE A 341 -5.58 -2.47 -22.33
N GLU A 342 -4.65 -3.39 -22.52
CA GLU A 342 -4.66 -4.71 -21.89
C GLU A 342 -3.25 -5.04 -21.37
N GLY A 343 -3.18 -5.48 -20.11
CA GLY A 343 -1.98 -6.02 -19.48
C GLY A 343 -2.32 -7.26 -18.65
N ASP A 344 -1.31 -7.93 -18.09
CA ASP A 344 -1.49 -9.16 -17.31
C ASP A 344 -1.47 -8.94 -15.78
N ASN A 345 -1.29 -7.70 -15.33
CA ASN A 345 -1.33 -7.35 -13.91
C ASN A 345 -2.75 -6.98 -13.44
N LEU A 346 -3.42 -7.95 -12.79
CA LEU A 346 -4.77 -7.78 -12.25
C LEU A 346 -4.83 -6.72 -11.13
N GLU A 347 -3.78 -6.60 -10.31
CA GLU A 347 -3.72 -5.64 -9.22
C GLU A 347 -3.70 -4.20 -9.75
N LEU A 348 -2.81 -3.89 -10.69
CA LEU A 348 -2.75 -2.59 -11.37
C LEU A 348 -4.08 -2.23 -12.02
N THR A 349 -4.68 -3.19 -12.74
CA THR A 349 -5.97 -3.02 -13.40
C THR A 349 -7.06 -2.65 -12.38
N ASN A 350 -7.12 -3.36 -11.25
CA ASN A 350 -8.07 -3.07 -10.19
C ASN A 350 -7.81 -1.73 -9.51
N ILE A 351 -6.54 -1.36 -9.29
CA ILE A 351 -6.18 -0.08 -8.67
C ILE A 351 -6.67 1.09 -9.54
N ILE A 352 -6.39 1.03 -10.84
CA ILE A 352 -6.75 2.10 -11.78
C ILE A 352 -8.27 2.17 -11.98
N ASN A 353 -8.92 1.04 -12.31
CA ASN A 353 -10.35 1.02 -12.63
C ASN A 353 -11.24 1.36 -11.42
N GLN A 354 -10.81 0.99 -10.20
CA GLN A 354 -11.56 1.29 -8.98
C GLN A 354 -11.09 2.57 -8.28
N GLN A 355 -10.14 3.31 -8.88
CA GLN A 355 -9.54 4.52 -8.32
C GLN A 355 -9.04 4.34 -6.88
N LYS A 356 -8.44 3.18 -6.59
CA LYS A 356 -7.90 2.87 -5.26
C LYS A 356 -6.62 3.66 -5.01
N LYS A 357 -6.41 4.04 -3.74
CA LYS A 357 -5.11 4.56 -3.30
C LYS A 357 -4.11 3.42 -3.17
N SER A 358 -2.85 3.69 -3.52
CA SER A 358 -1.73 2.78 -3.29
C SER A 358 -0.53 3.56 -2.78
N MET A 359 0.04 3.13 -1.66
CA MET A 359 1.29 3.66 -1.12
C MET A 359 2.46 3.36 -2.05
N GLU A 360 2.50 2.14 -2.58
CA GLU A 360 3.58 1.65 -3.43
C GLU A 360 3.65 2.39 -4.76
N LEU A 361 2.50 2.64 -5.40
CA LEU A 361 2.48 3.38 -6.67
C LEU A 361 2.58 4.89 -6.47
N GLY A 362 2.10 5.43 -5.35
CA GLY A 362 2.25 6.83 -4.96
C GLY A 362 2.00 7.81 -6.12
N ASN A 363 3.03 8.60 -6.44
CA ASN A 363 2.98 9.64 -7.48
C ASN A 363 2.90 9.10 -8.92
N ILE A 364 3.19 7.82 -9.16
CA ILE A 364 2.99 7.18 -10.47
C ILE A 364 1.49 7.19 -10.81
N LEU A 365 0.61 6.95 -9.83
CA LEU A 365 -0.85 7.02 -10.05
C LEU A 365 -1.33 8.42 -10.41
N CYS A 366 -0.74 9.47 -9.82
CA CYS A 366 -1.07 10.84 -10.19
C CYS A 366 -0.74 11.11 -11.66
N ASP A 367 0.41 10.65 -12.14
CA ASP A 367 0.79 10.75 -13.55
C ASP A 367 -0.17 9.96 -14.44
N ILE A 368 -0.45 8.69 -14.11
CA ILE A 368 -1.37 7.84 -14.88
C ILE A 368 -2.75 8.48 -14.98
N ASN A 369 -3.32 8.91 -13.85
CA ASN A 369 -4.65 9.51 -13.81
C ASN A 369 -4.74 10.77 -14.66
N PHE A 370 -3.71 11.62 -14.65
CA PHE A 370 -3.64 12.80 -15.51
C PHE A 370 -3.69 12.42 -17.00
N TRP A 371 -2.91 11.41 -17.41
CA TRP A 371 -2.82 11.02 -18.82
C TRP A 371 -4.05 10.26 -19.31
N ILE A 372 -4.64 9.39 -18.48
CA ILE A 372 -5.92 8.71 -18.81
C ILE A 372 -7.02 9.74 -19.07
N GLN A 373 -7.10 10.81 -18.27
CA GLN A 373 -8.10 11.88 -18.47
C GLN A 373 -7.97 12.62 -19.82
N LYS A 374 -6.83 12.49 -20.52
CA LYS A 374 -6.63 13.06 -21.86
C LYS A 374 -7.14 12.16 -22.99
N LEU A 375 -7.55 10.92 -22.68
CA LEU A 375 -8.08 9.96 -23.63
C LEU A 375 -9.61 9.84 -23.45
N PRO A 376 -10.43 10.30 -24.40
CA PRO A 376 -11.90 10.35 -24.26
C PRO A 376 -12.55 8.97 -24.10
N LEU A 377 -11.98 7.93 -24.73
CA LEU A 377 -12.45 6.55 -24.61
C LEU A 377 -11.26 5.64 -24.31
N CYS A 378 -10.93 5.53 -23.03
CA CYS A 378 -9.86 4.70 -22.51
C CYS A 378 -10.42 3.67 -21.52
N SER A 379 -9.98 2.43 -21.63
CA SER A 379 -10.22 1.37 -20.65
C SER A 379 -8.93 0.57 -20.44
N LEU A 380 -8.75 0.03 -19.23
CA LEU A 380 -7.67 -0.91 -18.92
C LEU A 380 -8.30 -2.25 -18.54
N GLY A 381 -7.95 -3.31 -19.27
CA GLY A 381 -8.38 -4.67 -19.03
C GLY A 381 -7.23 -5.57 -18.55
N HIS A 382 -7.58 -6.61 -17.80
CA HIS A 382 -6.67 -7.70 -17.46
C HIS A 382 -6.87 -8.86 -18.43
N ILE A 383 -5.77 -9.42 -18.93
CA ILE A 383 -5.74 -10.62 -19.76
C ILE A 383 -4.73 -11.63 -19.20
N ASN A 384 -4.91 -12.91 -19.52
CA ASN A 384 -3.95 -13.93 -19.13
C ASN A 384 -2.62 -13.76 -19.87
N ARG A 385 -1.52 -14.09 -19.20
CA ARG A 385 -0.16 -13.95 -19.75
C ARG A 385 0.05 -14.75 -21.04
N GLU A 386 -0.59 -15.90 -21.18
CA GLU A 386 -0.53 -16.72 -22.40
C GLU A 386 -1.14 -16.00 -23.62
N ILE A 387 -2.10 -15.11 -23.39
CA ILE A 387 -2.72 -14.27 -24.43
C ILE A 387 -1.85 -13.04 -24.71
N ASN A 388 -1.13 -12.54 -23.69
CA ASN A 388 -0.28 -11.34 -23.78
C ASN A 388 1.14 -11.59 -24.33
N GLN A 389 1.42 -12.75 -24.91
CA GLN A 389 2.77 -13.16 -25.34
C GLN A 389 3.47 -12.16 -26.28
N ALA A 390 2.72 -11.52 -27.18
CA ALA A 390 3.29 -10.54 -28.10
C ALA A 390 3.94 -9.37 -27.35
N ALA A 391 3.29 -8.86 -26.30
CA ALA A 391 3.81 -7.78 -25.48
C ALA A 391 4.98 -8.25 -24.58
N ASP A 392 4.90 -9.44 -23.98
CA ASP A 392 5.99 -10.02 -23.14
C ASP A 392 7.29 -10.21 -23.95
N VAL A 393 7.19 -10.71 -25.18
CA VAL A 393 8.37 -10.90 -26.03
C VAL A 393 8.95 -9.54 -26.47
N LEU A 394 8.11 -8.53 -26.73
CA LEU A 394 8.55 -7.16 -27.00
C LEU A 394 9.23 -6.55 -25.78
N ALA A 395 8.70 -6.76 -24.57
CA ALA A 395 9.28 -6.25 -23.33
C ALA A 395 10.67 -6.83 -23.06
N LYS A 396 10.97 -8.01 -23.60
CA LYS A 396 12.29 -8.68 -23.54
C LYS A 396 13.15 -8.48 -24.80
N ALA A 397 12.64 -7.82 -25.83
CA ALA A 397 13.34 -7.68 -27.12
C ALA A 397 14.64 -6.86 -26.99
N TYR A 398 14.71 -5.95 -26.02
CA TYR A 398 15.92 -5.18 -25.73
C TYR A 398 17.11 -6.08 -25.35
N LEU A 399 16.90 -7.28 -24.81
CA LEU A 399 17.99 -8.20 -24.46
C LEU A 399 18.75 -8.70 -25.69
N ARG A 400 18.11 -8.64 -26.87
CA ARG A 400 18.66 -9.09 -28.15
C ARG A 400 19.12 -7.92 -29.02
N SER A 401 18.93 -6.68 -28.57
CA SER A 401 19.22 -5.46 -29.34
C SER A 401 20.20 -4.58 -28.57
N GLN A 402 21.08 -3.89 -29.29
CA GLN A 402 21.91 -2.85 -28.68
C GLN A 402 21.12 -1.57 -28.38
N ASN A 403 19.92 -1.41 -28.97
CA ASN A 403 19.12 -0.19 -28.83
C ASN A 403 18.29 -0.21 -27.54
N SER A 404 18.34 0.91 -26.80
CA SER A 404 17.54 1.14 -25.60
C SER A 404 16.05 1.28 -25.88
N CYS A 405 15.67 1.69 -27.10
CA CYS A 405 14.28 1.75 -27.54
C CYS A 405 14.17 1.41 -29.03
N MET A 406 13.00 0.92 -29.44
CA MET A 406 12.70 0.65 -30.84
C MET A 406 11.21 0.83 -31.13
N PHE A 407 10.91 1.38 -32.31
CA PHE A 407 9.55 1.57 -32.81
C PHE A 407 9.38 0.84 -34.14
N LEU A 408 8.30 0.09 -34.26
CA LEU A 408 8.02 -0.81 -35.37
C LEU A 408 6.72 -0.39 -36.06
N SER A 409 6.81 0.02 -37.31
CA SER A 409 5.65 0.29 -38.18
C SER A 409 5.15 -0.96 -38.92
N SER A 410 5.91 -2.06 -38.88
CA SER A 410 5.54 -3.35 -39.46
C SER A 410 6.00 -4.50 -38.55
N PRO A 411 5.28 -5.63 -38.49
CA PRO A 411 5.62 -6.73 -37.60
C PRO A 411 6.88 -7.48 -38.08
N PRO A 412 7.95 -7.55 -37.27
CA PRO A 412 9.14 -8.32 -37.61
C PRO A 412 8.82 -9.82 -37.64
N VAL A 413 9.59 -10.57 -38.44
CA VAL A 413 9.33 -12.01 -38.70
C VAL A 413 9.18 -12.82 -37.41
N TRP A 414 10.03 -12.57 -36.42
CA TRP A 414 10.02 -13.29 -35.15
C TRP A 414 8.78 -13.00 -34.28
N LEU A 415 8.10 -11.87 -34.48
CA LEU A 415 6.90 -11.49 -33.73
C LEU A 415 5.65 -12.15 -34.30
N ARG A 416 5.63 -12.45 -35.62
CA ARG A 416 4.44 -12.95 -36.33
C ARG A 416 3.83 -14.21 -35.73
N LYS A 417 4.64 -15.09 -35.13
CA LYS A 417 4.15 -16.32 -34.46
C LYS A 417 3.32 -16.06 -33.18
N TYR A 418 3.39 -14.85 -32.64
CA TYR A 418 2.62 -14.41 -31.47
C TYR A 418 1.41 -13.54 -31.86
N LEU A 419 1.24 -13.26 -33.16
CA LEU A 419 0.11 -12.50 -33.68
C LEU A 419 -0.98 -13.48 -34.13
N TYR A 420 -2.23 -13.07 -33.95
CA TYR A 420 -3.40 -13.87 -34.33
C TYR A 420 -3.48 -14.07 -35.85
N PHE A 421 -3.74 -15.31 -36.29
CA PHE A 421 -4.00 -15.69 -37.69
C PHE A 421 -5.52 -15.63 -37.95
N PRO A 422 -6.04 -15.10 -39.09
CA PRO A 422 -5.40 -15.05 -40.41
C PRO A 422 -4.97 -13.66 -40.93
N LEU A 423 -5.03 -12.57 -40.16
CA LEU A 423 -4.93 -11.20 -40.70
C LEU A 423 -3.56 -10.53 -40.47
N THR A 424 -2.48 -11.31 -40.50
CA THR A 424 -1.09 -10.84 -40.36
C THR A 424 -0.32 -10.76 -41.68
N LEU A 425 -0.91 -10.09 -42.68
CA LEU A 425 -0.18 -9.59 -43.85
C LEU A 425 -0.47 -8.11 -44.07
#